data_AF-A0A7H0VD57-F1
#
_entry.id   AF-A0A7H0VD57-F1
#
_cell.length_a   1.000
_cell.length_b   1.000
_cell.length_c   1.000
_cell.angle_alpha   90.00
_cell.angle_beta   90.00
_cell.angle_gamma   90.00
#
_symmetry.space_group_name_H-M   'P 1'
#
loop_
_entity.id
_entity.type
_entity.pdbx_description
1 polymer ?
#
loop_
_entity_poly.entity_id
_entity_poly.type
_entity_poly.pdbx_seq_one_letter_code
_entity_poly.pdbx_strand_id
1 'polypeptide(L)'
;MSYDLYFVKGKDLNSDNVYDILEISDLKSDNEIFLSKDFMKSLIEELKSEGLVFEVFVGKDEDYFELNFPSYQVSMFNSQIAISLPYWDENSNAGINKDVKQITNVLLANGLRGFDPQSEEFITEAYEIHETFTETKAEVDSLVNTEIQSHEANTLLYVGIGLGLMLITFLIWKMIR
;
A
#
# COMPACT_ATOMS: atom_id res chain seq x y z
N MET A 1 5.75 2.93 -1.92
CA MET A 1 4.31 3.10 -2.21
C MET A 1 3.54 2.16 -1.31
N SER A 2 2.45 2.63 -0.71
CA SER A 2 1.50 1.80 0.04
C SER A 2 0.27 1.51 -0.83
N TYR A 3 -0.43 0.45 -0.49
CA TYR A 3 -1.72 0.06 -1.04
C TYR A 3 -2.75 0.16 0.09
N ASP A 4 -3.80 0.93 -0.12
CA ASP A 4 -4.79 1.20 0.91
C ASP A 4 -6.13 0.54 0.58
N LEU A 5 -6.67 -0.22 1.54
CA LEU A 5 -8.06 -0.68 1.54
C LEU A 5 -8.89 0.27 2.40
N TYR A 6 -9.98 0.82 1.88
CA TYR A 6 -10.83 1.76 2.62
C TYR A 6 -12.12 1.14 3.09
N PHE A 7 -12.56 1.48 4.30
CA PHE A 7 -13.79 1.01 4.92
C PHE A 7 -14.60 2.19 5.44
N VAL A 8 -15.89 2.22 5.08
CA VAL A 8 -16.80 3.30 5.46
C VAL A 8 -18.10 2.71 5.98
N LYS A 9 -18.72 3.38 6.97
CA LYS A 9 -19.99 2.95 7.57
C LYS A 9 -21.17 3.13 6.63
N GLY A 10 -21.99 2.07 6.51
CA GLY A 10 -23.43 2.14 6.22
C GLY A 10 -23.91 2.78 4.92
N LYS A 11 -23.04 3.28 4.03
CA LYS A 11 -23.46 3.95 2.80
C LYS A 11 -23.80 2.97 1.67
N ASP A 12 -24.70 3.38 0.78
CA ASP A 12 -24.86 2.84 -0.59
C ASP A 12 -23.61 3.18 -1.42
N LEU A 13 -22.46 2.65 -0.99
CA LEU A 13 -21.18 2.76 -1.69
C LEU A 13 -21.32 2.14 -3.07
N ASN A 14 -20.98 2.93 -4.08
CA ASN A 14 -20.96 2.55 -5.47
C ASN A 14 -19.91 3.39 -6.20
N SER A 15 -19.61 3.00 -7.44
CA SER A 15 -18.57 3.65 -8.25
C SER A 15 -18.86 5.14 -8.50
N ASP A 16 -20.12 5.57 -8.43
CA ASP A 16 -20.49 6.97 -8.65
C ASP A 16 -20.16 7.88 -7.45
N ASN A 17 -20.02 7.33 -6.24
CA ASN A 17 -19.94 8.12 -5.02
C ASN A 17 -18.75 7.80 -4.11
N VAL A 18 -17.98 6.75 -4.40
CA VAL A 18 -16.94 6.26 -3.49
C VAL A 18 -15.82 7.27 -3.26
N TYR A 19 -15.29 7.89 -4.32
CA TYR A 19 -14.20 8.86 -4.21
C TYR A 19 -14.64 10.13 -3.49
N ASP A 20 -15.84 10.64 -3.79
CA ASP A 20 -16.41 11.81 -3.12
C ASP A 20 -16.52 11.60 -1.59
N ILE A 21 -16.76 10.37 -1.13
CA ILE A 21 -16.81 10.05 0.30
C ILE A 21 -15.41 10.12 0.92
N LEU A 22 -14.44 9.49 0.27
CA LEU A 22 -13.09 9.35 0.79
C LEU A 22 -12.36 10.70 0.90
N GLU A 23 -12.82 11.70 0.15
CA GLU A 23 -12.30 13.07 0.16
C GLU A 23 -12.98 14.00 1.19
N ILE A 24 -13.97 13.54 1.96
CA ILE A 24 -14.65 14.39 2.96
C ILE A 24 -13.70 14.71 4.11
N SER A 25 -13.29 15.98 4.23
CA SER A 25 -12.42 16.45 5.30
C SER A 25 -13.16 16.99 6.53
N ASP A 26 -14.36 17.55 6.34
CA ASP A 26 -15.13 18.24 7.40
C ASP A 26 -16.41 17.46 7.75
N LEU A 27 -16.23 16.28 8.33
CA LEU A 27 -17.36 15.42 8.69
C LEU A 27 -17.99 15.83 10.04
N LYS A 28 -19.31 16.04 10.03
CA LYS A 28 -20.09 16.32 11.24
C LYS A 28 -20.56 15.04 11.93
N SER A 29 -20.72 15.09 13.25
CA SER A 29 -21.11 13.94 14.07
C SER A 29 -22.53 13.40 13.81
N ASP A 30 -23.40 14.20 13.18
CA ASP A 30 -24.75 13.81 12.76
C ASP A 30 -24.77 13.16 11.37
N ASN A 31 -23.63 13.13 10.67
CA ASN A 31 -23.51 12.44 9.40
C ASN A 31 -23.57 10.91 9.61
N GLU A 32 -24.27 10.22 8.73
CA GLU A 32 -24.44 8.76 8.78
C GLU A 32 -23.12 7.99 8.69
N ILE A 33 -22.16 8.48 7.90
CA ILE A 33 -20.85 7.85 7.74
C ILE A 33 -19.90 8.13 8.92
N PHE A 34 -20.33 8.95 9.89
CA PHE A 34 -19.49 9.33 11.02
C PHE A 34 -19.18 8.13 11.92
N LEU A 35 -17.87 7.96 12.16
CA LEU A 35 -17.26 7.01 13.06
C LEU A 35 -16.92 7.74 14.36
N SER A 36 -17.69 7.47 15.42
CA SER A 36 -17.40 8.07 16.72
C SER A 36 -16.13 7.46 17.33
N LYS A 37 -15.47 8.23 18.19
CA LYS A 37 -14.30 7.76 18.95
C LYS A 37 -14.59 6.50 19.76
N ASP A 38 -15.78 6.40 20.34
CA ASP A 38 -16.17 5.23 21.14
C ASP A 38 -16.39 4.00 20.25
N PHE A 39 -16.92 4.19 19.04
CA PHE A 39 -17.00 3.13 18.04
C PHE A 39 -15.60 2.66 17.59
N MET A 40 -14.68 3.59 17.31
CA MET A 40 -13.30 3.22 16.96
C MET A 40 -12.60 2.48 18.11
N LYS A 41 -12.80 2.89 19.36
CA LYS A 41 -12.29 2.15 20.53
C LYS A 41 -12.89 0.76 20.67
N SER A 42 -14.19 0.58 20.41
CA SER A 42 -14.79 -0.76 20.47
C SER A 42 -14.22 -1.67 19.39
N LEU A 43 -13.97 -1.16 18.19
CA LEU A 43 -13.28 -1.91 17.14
C LEU A 43 -11.86 -2.31 17.56
N ILE A 44 -11.10 -1.40 18.18
CA ILE A 44 -9.75 -1.70 18.69
C ILE A 44 -9.77 -2.85 19.70
N GLU A 45 -10.71 -2.85 20.65
CA GLU A 45 -10.82 -3.91 21.63
C GLU A 45 -11.28 -5.24 21.00
N GLU A 46 -12.16 -5.20 20.00
CA GLU A 46 -12.57 -6.38 19.25
C GLU A 46 -11.40 -6.99 18.47
N LEU A 47 -10.61 -6.17 17.76
CA LEU A 47 -9.40 -6.61 17.05
C LEU A 47 -8.40 -7.29 17.99
N LYS A 48 -8.19 -6.74 19.21
CA LYS A 48 -7.36 -7.39 20.23
C LYS A 48 -7.93 -8.73 20.68
N SER A 49 -9.26 -8.83 20.82
CA SER A 49 -9.95 -10.07 21.23
C SER A 49 -9.83 -11.19 20.18
N GLU A 50 -9.69 -10.83 18.90
CA GLU A 50 -9.37 -11.73 17.78
C GLU A 50 -7.90 -12.17 17.75
N GLY A 51 -7.09 -11.73 18.71
CA GLY A 51 -5.69 -12.11 18.88
C GLY A 51 -4.70 -11.29 18.04
N LEU A 52 -5.14 -10.18 17.44
CA LEU A 52 -4.25 -9.26 16.72
C LEU A 52 -3.40 -8.46 17.72
N VAL A 53 -2.11 -8.31 17.39
CA VAL A 53 -1.13 -7.62 18.22
C VAL A 53 -0.58 -6.42 17.46
N PHE A 54 -0.83 -5.22 18.00
CA PHE A 54 -0.45 -3.94 17.40
C PHE A 54 -0.26 -2.88 18.49
N GLU A 55 0.49 -1.83 18.16
CA GLU A 55 0.61 -0.65 18.99
C GLU A 55 -0.48 0.36 18.62
N VAL A 56 -1.03 1.08 19.61
CA VAL A 56 -2.06 2.11 19.36
C VAL A 56 -1.44 3.48 19.58
N PHE A 57 -1.48 4.30 18.54
CA PHE A 57 -1.19 5.73 18.63
C PHE A 57 -2.49 6.54 18.53
N VAL A 58 -2.59 7.58 19.35
CA VAL A 58 -3.76 8.47 19.37
C VAL A 58 -3.30 9.83 18.84
N GLY A 59 -4.01 10.34 17.82
CA GLY A 59 -3.75 11.66 17.25
C GLY A 59 -3.84 12.77 18.30
N LYS A 60 -3.10 13.86 18.06
CA LYS A 60 -3.17 15.07 18.89
C LYS A 60 -4.53 15.76 18.81
N ASP A 61 -5.14 15.70 17.64
CA ASP A 61 -6.52 16.10 17.41
C ASP A 61 -7.41 14.87 17.67
N GLU A 62 -8.46 15.05 18.47
CA GLU A 62 -9.10 13.97 19.25
C GLU A 62 -9.80 12.85 18.45
N ASP A 63 -9.77 12.89 17.12
CA ASP A 63 -10.59 12.11 16.19
C ASP A 63 -9.80 11.08 15.33
N TYR A 64 -8.61 10.69 15.78
CA TYR A 64 -7.73 9.79 15.04
C TYR A 64 -7.08 8.71 15.91
N PHE A 65 -7.13 7.47 15.43
CA PHE A 65 -6.31 6.35 15.93
C PHE A 65 -5.47 5.75 14.82
N GLU A 66 -4.23 5.39 15.13
CA GLU A 66 -3.37 4.59 14.28
C GLU A 66 -3.04 3.28 15.01
N LEU A 67 -3.25 2.16 14.33
CA LEU A 67 -2.86 0.84 14.80
C LEU A 67 -1.64 0.38 13.99
N ASN A 68 -0.50 0.34 14.65
CA ASN A 68 0.78 0.01 14.04
C ASN A 68 1.08 -1.48 14.21
N PHE A 69 1.06 -2.20 13.09
CA PHE A 69 1.53 -3.57 13.00
C PHE A 69 2.98 -3.57 12.51
N PRO A 70 3.73 -4.69 12.65
CA PRO A 70 5.13 -4.73 12.26
C PRO A 70 5.42 -4.36 10.79
N SER A 71 4.48 -4.63 9.88
CA SER A 71 4.67 -4.47 8.43
C SER A 71 3.57 -3.67 7.72
N TYR A 72 2.51 -3.27 8.43
CA TYR A 72 1.39 -2.52 7.87
C TYR A 72 0.74 -1.67 8.98
N GLN A 73 -0.19 -0.79 8.60
CA GLN A 73 -0.89 0.05 9.56
C GLN A 73 -2.38 0.13 9.26
N VAL A 74 -3.18 0.33 10.31
CA VAL A 74 -4.60 0.65 10.19
C VAL A 74 -4.83 2.05 10.73
N SER A 75 -5.29 2.95 9.87
CA SER A 75 -5.64 4.32 10.24
C SER A 75 -7.15 4.44 10.41
N MET A 76 -7.60 4.97 11.53
CA MET A 76 -9.02 5.17 11.84
C MET A 76 -9.31 6.67 11.97
N PHE A 77 -10.08 7.19 11.03
CA PHE A 77 -10.58 8.56 11.02
C PHE A 77 -12.07 8.57 11.33
N ASN A 78 -12.62 9.76 11.60
CA ASN A 78 -14.04 9.92 11.80
C ASN A 78 -14.90 9.65 10.54
N SER A 79 -14.32 9.59 9.35
CA SER A 79 -15.03 9.32 8.09
C SER A 79 -14.78 7.91 7.51
N GLN A 80 -13.59 7.35 7.76
CA GLN A 80 -13.17 6.09 7.16
C GLN A 80 -12.09 5.39 8.00
N ILE A 81 -11.95 4.08 7.77
CA ILE A 81 -10.83 3.28 8.26
C ILE A 81 -10.04 2.81 7.03
N ALA A 82 -8.72 2.95 7.06
CA ALA A 82 -7.82 2.54 5.99
C ALA A 82 -6.84 1.46 6.48
N ILE A 83 -6.69 0.36 5.74
CA ILE A 83 -5.64 -0.64 5.95
C ILE A 83 -4.55 -0.37 4.91
N SER A 84 -3.40 0.13 5.35
CA SER A 84 -2.26 0.48 4.49
C SER A 84 -1.22 -0.62 4.47
N LEU A 85 -1.10 -1.27 3.32
CA LEU A 85 -0.24 -2.42 3.05
C LEU A 85 0.98 -2.01 2.21
N PRO A 86 2.14 -2.65 2.38
CA PRO A 86 3.31 -2.42 1.53
C PRO A 86 3.10 -2.98 0.11
N TYR A 87 3.47 -2.21 -0.91
CA TYR A 87 3.14 -2.50 -2.32
C TYR A 87 3.96 -3.63 -2.99
N TRP A 88 5.17 -3.97 -2.49
CA TRP A 88 6.18 -4.62 -3.35
C TRP A 88 6.61 -6.05 -3.01
N ASP A 89 6.41 -6.58 -1.80
CA ASP A 89 6.96 -7.91 -1.48
C ASP A 89 6.29 -8.69 -0.34
N GLU A 90 5.30 -8.12 0.35
CA GLU A 90 4.76 -8.76 1.56
C GLU A 90 3.28 -9.16 1.49
N ASN A 91 2.58 -8.90 0.37
CA ASN A 91 1.22 -9.43 0.14
C ASN A 91 1.20 -10.95 -0.13
N SER A 92 2.37 -11.58 -0.20
CA SER A 92 2.54 -13.04 -0.20
C SER A 92 2.82 -13.62 1.19
N ASN A 93 2.90 -12.78 2.24
CA ASN A 93 3.08 -13.24 3.60
C ASN A 93 1.75 -13.75 4.15
N ALA A 94 1.63 -15.07 4.31
CA ALA A 94 0.43 -15.71 4.85
C ALA A 94 -0.01 -15.14 6.22
N GLY A 95 0.92 -14.59 7.02
CA GLY A 95 0.61 -13.89 8.26
C GLY A 95 -0.16 -12.59 8.03
N ILE A 96 0.32 -11.74 7.12
CA ILE A 96 -0.35 -10.48 6.77
C ILE A 96 -1.73 -10.76 6.17
N ASN A 97 -1.82 -11.74 5.26
CA ASN A 97 -3.10 -12.09 4.63
C ASN A 97 -4.11 -12.59 5.67
N LYS A 98 -3.65 -13.35 6.68
CA LYS A 98 -4.51 -13.77 7.79
C LYS A 98 -4.99 -12.56 8.60
N ASP A 99 -4.09 -11.67 8.99
CA ASP A 99 -4.46 -10.54 9.83
C ASP A 99 -5.39 -9.57 9.09
N VAL A 100 -5.08 -9.22 7.84
CA VAL A 100 -5.92 -8.36 6.98
C VAL A 100 -7.31 -8.96 6.80
N LYS A 101 -7.39 -10.29 6.64
CA LYS A 101 -8.68 -11.00 6.59
C LYS A 101 -9.45 -10.87 7.92
N GLN A 102 -8.77 -11.04 9.06
CA GLN A 102 -9.41 -10.87 10.37
C GLN A 102 -9.89 -9.43 10.58
N ILE A 103 -9.07 -8.43 10.28
CA ILE A 103 -9.41 -7.01 10.37
C ILE A 103 -10.62 -6.71 9.48
N THR A 104 -10.57 -7.12 8.22
CA THR A 104 -11.66 -6.93 7.26
C THR A 104 -12.96 -7.52 7.78
N ASN A 105 -12.94 -8.75 8.29
CA ASN A 105 -14.14 -9.41 8.83
C ASN A 105 -14.73 -8.66 10.02
N VAL A 106 -13.90 -8.17 10.95
CA VAL A 106 -14.36 -7.34 12.08
C VAL A 106 -15.02 -6.06 11.59
N LEU A 107 -14.43 -5.39 10.60
CA LEU A 107 -15.00 -4.16 10.03
C LEU A 107 -16.34 -4.42 9.33
N LEU A 108 -16.45 -5.48 8.54
CA LEU A 108 -17.69 -5.89 7.88
C LEU A 108 -18.78 -6.27 8.90
N ALA A 109 -18.43 -7.03 9.94
CA ALA A 109 -19.36 -7.42 11.00
C ALA A 109 -19.92 -6.20 11.76
N ASN A 110 -19.17 -5.12 11.82
CA ASN A 110 -19.56 -3.84 12.44
C ASN A 110 -20.25 -2.86 11.47
N GLY A 111 -20.69 -3.34 10.30
CA GLY A 111 -21.52 -2.56 9.37
C GLY A 111 -20.73 -1.56 8.51
N LEU A 112 -19.42 -1.71 8.40
CA LEU A 112 -18.64 -1.03 7.38
C LEU A 112 -18.69 -1.81 6.06
N ARG A 113 -18.48 -1.10 4.96
CA ARG A 113 -18.30 -1.67 3.62
C ARG A 113 -16.91 -1.29 3.13
N GLY A 114 -16.18 -2.24 2.57
CA GLY A 114 -14.84 -2.01 2.05
C GLY A 114 -14.84 -1.62 0.57
N PHE A 115 -13.81 -0.91 0.15
CA PHE A 115 -13.51 -0.55 -1.23
C PHE A 115 -12.02 -0.69 -1.46
N ASP A 116 -11.68 -1.37 -2.55
CA ASP A 116 -10.32 -1.51 -3.07
C ASP A 116 -10.15 -0.56 -4.28
N PRO A 117 -9.42 0.55 -4.13
CA PRO A 117 -9.18 1.50 -5.23
C PRO A 117 -8.32 0.97 -6.36
N GLN A 118 -7.58 -0.13 -6.16
CA GLN A 118 -6.71 -0.67 -7.21
C GLN A 118 -7.46 -1.59 -8.15
N SER A 119 -8.37 -2.41 -7.63
CA SER A 119 -9.27 -3.25 -8.44
C SER A 119 -10.59 -2.55 -8.79
N GLU A 120 -10.89 -1.42 -8.12
CA GLU A 120 -12.19 -0.74 -8.14
C GLU A 120 -13.35 -1.63 -7.64
N GLU A 121 -13.05 -2.62 -6.80
CA GLU A 121 -14.04 -3.58 -6.28
C GLU A 121 -14.49 -3.25 -4.86
N PHE A 122 -15.75 -3.58 -4.57
CA PHE A 122 -16.31 -3.47 -3.21
C PHE A 122 -16.09 -4.76 -2.44
N ILE A 123 -15.54 -4.63 -1.24
CA ILE A 123 -15.31 -5.74 -0.33
C ILE A 123 -16.58 -5.94 0.48
N THR A 124 -17.39 -6.91 0.08
CA THR A 124 -18.64 -7.28 0.76
C THR A 124 -18.62 -8.68 1.36
N GLU A 125 -17.56 -9.45 1.08
CA GLU A 125 -17.34 -10.81 1.57
C GLU A 125 -15.92 -10.94 2.12
N ALA A 126 -15.62 -12.08 2.75
CA ALA A 126 -14.30 -12.33 3.34
C ALA A 126 -13.21 -12.22 2.27
N TYR A 127 -12.39 -11.17 2.38
CA TYR A 127 -11.41 -10.76 1.39
C TYR A 127 -10.36 -11.87 1.12
N GLU A 128 -10.20 -12.22 -0.16
CA GLU A 128 -9.05 -12.93 -0.67
C GLU A 128 -8.23 -11.92 -1.47
N ILE A 129 -6.98 -11.66 -1.05
CA ILE A 129 -6.07 -10.80 -1.82
C ILE A 129 -5.89 -11.46 -3.19
N HIS A 130 -6.36 -10.81 -4.26
CA HIS A 130 -6.23 -11.33 -5.60
C HIS A 130 -4.75 -11.41 -6.00
N GLU A 131 -4.31 -12.54 -6.58
CA GLU A 131 -2.91 -12.75 -7.00
C GLU A 131 -2.46 -11.83 -8.15
N THR A 132 -3.34 -10.98 -8.70
CA THR A 132 -3.08 -10.05 -9.81
C THR A 132 -1.93 -9.08 -9.53
N PHE A 133 -1.55 -8.89 -8.27
CA PHE A 133 -0.34 -8.14 -7.86
C PHE A 133 0.97 -8.75 -8.39
N THR A 134 1.01 -10.07 -8.58
CA THR A 134 2.21 -10.79 -9.01
C THR A 134 2.54 -10.50 -10.48
N GLU A 135 1.53 -10.27 -11.32
CA GLU A 135 1.70 -9.95 -12.74
C GLU A 135 2.29 -8.54 -12.92
N THR A 136 1.78 -7.55 -12.19
CA THR A 136 2.29 -6.17 -12.24
C THR A 136 3.74 -6.09 -11.75
N LYS A 137 4.13 -6.86 -10.73
CA LYS A 137 5.52 -6.94 -10.26
C LYS A 137 6.45 -7.53 -11.33
N ALA A 138 6.05 -8.62 -11.98
CA ALA A 138 6.85 -9.22 -13.05
C ALA A 138 7.09 -8.23 -14.20
N GLU A 139 6.08 -7.44 -14.54
CA GLU A 139 6.16 -6.43 -15.60
C GLU A 139 7.09 -5.27 -15.19
N VAL A 140 6.98 -4.74 -13.96
CA VAL A 140 7.88 -3.65 -13.51
C VAL A 140 9.29 -4.14 -13.26
N ASP A 141 9.51 -5.33 -12.69
CA ASP A 141 10.82 -5.93 -12.55
C ASP A 141 11.47 -6.16 -13.92
N SER A 142 10.68 -6.50 -14.95
CA SER A 142 11.19 -6.60 -16.32
C SER A 142 11.66 -5.23 -16.85
N LEU A 143 10.92 -4.16 -16.57
CA LEU A 143 11.26 -2.79 -16.99
C LEU A 143 12.52 -2.28 -16.27
N VAL A 144 12.60 -2.47 -14.95
CA VAL A 144 13.76 -2.08 -14.14
C VAL A 144 15.01 -2.86 -14.55
N ASN A 145 14.90 -4.18 -14.75
CA ASN A 145 16.02 -4.99 -15.23
C ASN A 145 16.44 -4.62 -16.65
N THR A 146 15.50 -4.23 -17.52
CA THR A 146 15.80 -3.75 -18.87
C THR A 146 16.56 -2.42 -18.83
N GLU A 147 16.18 -1.49 -17.96
CA GLU A 147 16.92 -0.23 -17.76
C GLU A 147 18.33 -0.46 -17.21
N ILE A 148 18.48 -1.31 -16.19
CA ILE A 148 19.78 -1.65 -15.60
C ILE A 148 20.70 -2.31 -16.63
N GLN A 149 20.19 -3.28 -17.41
CA GLN A 149 20.96 -3.91 -18.48
C GLN A 149 21.37 -2.89 -19.57
N SER A 150 20.48 -1.95 -19.92
CA SER A 150 20.82 -0.90 -20.88
C SER A 150 21.92 0.04 -20.36
N HIS A 151 21.95 0.31 -19.06
CA HIS A 151 22.94 1.18 -18.43
C HIS A 151 24.32 0.49 -18.30
N GLU A 152 24.33 -0.79 -17.94
CA GLU A 152 25.57 -1.59 -17.90
C GLU A 152 26.17 -1.78 -19.30
N ALA A 153 25.34 -2.06 -20.31
CA ALA A 153 25.78 -2.18 -21.69
C ALA A 153 26.41 -0.89 -22.23
N ASN A 154 25.82 0.27 -21.92
CA ASN A 154 26.36 1.56 -22.28
C ASN A 154 27.69 1.86 -21.55
N THR A 155 27.79 1.51 -20.27
CA THR A 155 29.01 1.73 -19.46
C THR A 155 30.19 0.90 -19.98
N LEU A 156 29.96 -0.37 -20.33
CA LEU A 156 30.98 -1.24 -20.95
C LEU A 156 31.46 -0.71 -22.30
N LEU A 157 30.56 -0.16 -23.12
CA LEU A 157 30.90 0.43 -24.40
C LEU A 157 31.78 1.68 -24.24
N TYR A 158 31.49 2.55 -23.25
CA TYR A 158 32.31 3.73 -22.96
C TYR A 158 33.69 3.36 -22.38
N VAL A 159 33.78 2.34 -21.52
CA VAL A 159 35.07 1.82 -21.03
C VAL A 159 35.89 1.23 -22.18
N GLY A 160 35.27 0.49 -23.10
CA GLY A 160 35.93 -0.05 -24.29
C GLY A 160 36.49 1.03 -25.21
N ILE A 161 35.71 2.09 -25.48
CA ILE A 161 36.16 3.24 -26.28
C ILE A 161 37.32 3.97 -25.59
N GLY A 162 37.24 4.18 -24.27
CA GLY A 162 38.29 4.83 -23.50
C GLY A 162 39.62 4.08 -23.53
N LEU A 163 39.58 2.74 -23.38
CA LEU A 163 40.76 1.88 -23.47
C LEU A 163 41.35 1.86 -24.88
N GLY A 164 40.50 1.86 -25.93
CA GLY A 164 40.95 1.92 -27.32
C GLY A 164 41.72 3.21 -27.64
N LEU A 165 41.23 4.35 -27.16
CA LEU A 165 41.90 5.65 -27.33
C LEU A 165 43.25 5.73 -26.59
N MET A 166 43.36 5.14 -25.39
CA MET A 166 44.64 5.05 -24.68
C MET A 166 45.66 4.19 -25.43
N LEU A 167 45.26 3.08 -26.03
CA LEU A 167 46.17 2.22 -26.81
C LEU A 167 46.65 2.92 -28.09
N ILE A 168 45.76 3.63 -28.79
CA ILE A 168 46.13 4.39 -29.99
C ILE A 168 47.12 5.51 -29.64
N THR A 169 46.86 6.28 -28.59
CA THR A 169 47.77 7.35 -28.15
C THR A 169 49.13 6.80 -27.69
N PHE A 170 49.17 5.66 -27.02
CA PHE A 170 50.42 4.98 -26.65
C PHE A 170 51.22 4.49 -27.88
N LEU A 171 50.55 3.91 -28.88
CA LEU A 171 51.20 3.47 -30.12
C LEU A 171 51.77 4.64 -30.92
N ILE A 172 51.03 5.75 -31.03
CA ILE A 172 51.49 6.98 -31.68
C ILE A 172 52.72 7.54 -30.94
N TRP A 173 52.69 7.60 -29.61
CA TRP A 173 53.83 8.05 -28.81
C TRP A 173 55.09 7.20 -29.02
N LYS A 174 54.92 5.87 -29.09
CA LYS A 174 56.02 4.93 -29.36
C LYS A 174 56.57 5.04 -30.79
N MET A 175 55.78 5.50 -31.76
CA MET A 175 56.24 5.71 -33.13
C MET A 175 56.99 7.03 -33.33
N ILE A 176 56.66 8.06 -32.53
CA ILE A 176 57.28 9.39 -32.61
C ILE A 176 58.63 9.44 -31.88
N ARG A 177 58.86 8.52 -30.93
CA ARG A 177 60.08 8.43 -30.12
C ARG A 177 60.96 7.26 -30.53
#